data_AF-A0A645EQR0-F1
#
_entry.id   AF-A0A645EQR0-F1
#
_cell.length_a   1.000
_cell.length_b   1.000
_cell.length_c   1.000
_cell.angle_alpha   90.00
_cell.angle_beta   90.00
_cell.angle_gamma   90.00
#
_symmetry.space_group_name_H-M   'P 1'
#
loop_
_entity.id
_entity.type
_entity.pdbx_description
1 polymer ?
#
loop_
_entity_poly.entity_id
_entity_poly.type
_entity_poly.pdbx_seq_one_letter_code
_entity_poly.pdbx_strand_id
1 'polypeptide(L)'
;MVDPLANLYSVDENGAVWSIMVIDDEGNQLNYNQQHELTIDEYILWGRIVGADEEIPMNKKRFNLCIDEKVVARLGFTGVKGMHEVSLLWFEPNGSLYSYSQNSLCEDNIESPIYLWFWMNLNEINEDYFEGTWTIKLFIDGDYVLEDKIMINSGVVYQRYGNYRIEA
;
A
#
# COMPACT_ATOMS: atom_id res chain seq x y z
N MET A 1 18.50 0.69 15.67
CA MET A 1 18.70 0.37 14.24
C MET A 1 18.49 -1.11 14.11
N VAL A 2 17.55 -1.53 13.27
CA VAL A 2 17.19 -2.94 13.04
C VAL A 2 18.23 -3.53 12.08
N ASP A 3 18.72 -4.73 12.38
CA ASP A 3 19.55 -5.52 11.47
C ASP A 3 18.63 -6.21 10.44
N PRO A 4 18.68 -5.83 9.15
CA PRO A 4 17.82 -6.38 8.11
C PRO A 4 18.19 -7.83 7.73
N LEU A 5 19.33 -8.34 8.22
CA LEU A 5 19.75 -9.72 8.03
C LEU A 5 19.42 -10.60 9.25
N ALA A 6 18.70 -10.06 10.24
CA ALA A 6 18.27 -10.85 11.38
C ALA A 6 17.23 -11.88 10.95
N ASN A 7 17.37 -13.10 11.47
CA ASN A 7 16.45 -14.20 11.19
C ASN A 7 15.15 -14.11 12.01
N LEU A 8 15.08 -13.25 13.02
CA LEU A 8 13.94 -13.08 13.92
C LEU A 8 13.78 -11.60 14.28
N TYR A 9 12.52 -11.18 14.39
CA TYR A 9 12.16 -9.82 14.79
C TYR A 9 11.12 -9.86 15.90
N SER A 10 11.10 -8.82 16.73
CA SER A 10 10.08 -8.56 17.72
C SER A 10 9.52 -7.16 17.54
N VAL A 11 8.26 -6.99 17.91
CA VAL A 11 7.63 -5.67 18.02
C VAL A 11 7.32 -5.41 19.48
N ASP A 12 7.73 -4.26 20.00
CA ASP A 12 7.41 -3.87 21.37
C ASP A 12 6.02 -3.24 21.50
N GLU A 13 5.61 -2.93 22.73
CA GLU A 13 4.29 -2.37 23.05
C GLU A 13 4.02 -1.00 22.39
N ASN A 14 5.06 -0.30 21.93
CA ASN A 14 4.95 0.99 21.24
C ASN A 14 5.04 0.85 19.71
N GLY A 15 5.09 -0.38 19.19
CA GLY A 15 5.21 -0.66 17.76
C GLY A 15 6.63 -0.55 17.22
N ALA A 16 7.65 -0.41 18.07
CA ALA A 16 9.04 -0.37 17.59
C ALA A 16 9.57 -1.79 17.32
N VAL A 17 10.28 -1.94 16.21
CA VAL A 17 10.80 -3.23 15.73
C VAL A 17 12.22 -3.44 16.23
N TRP A 18 12.51 -4.67 16.66
CA TRP A 18 13.80 -5.12 17.19
C TRP A 18 14.26 -6.39 16.48
N SER A 19 15.54 -6.48 16.14
CA SER A 19 16.17 -7.73 15.68
C SER A 19 16.49 -8.63 16.86
N ILE A 20 16.08 -9.91 16.81
CA ILE A 20 16.35 -10.90 17.86
C ILE A 20 17.43 -11.88 17.40
N MET A 21 18.39 -12.15 18.30
CA MET A 21 19.29 -13.28 18.21
C MET A 21 18.95 -14.27 19.32
N VAL A 22 18.64 -15.52 18.95
CA VAL A 22 18.43 -16.60 19.92
C VAL A 22 19.71 -17.44 19.98
N ILE A 23 20.22 -17.62 21.19
CA ILE A 23 21.40 -18.41 21.49
C ILE A 23 20.93 -19.56 22.37
N ASP A 24 21.30 -20.80 22.03
CA ASP A 24 21.02 -21.97 22.85
C ASP A 24 21.92 -22.03 24.10
N ASP A 25 21.65 -22.99 24.99
CA ASP A 25 22.41 -23.18 26.23
C ASP A 25 23.88 -23.59 25.97
N GLU A 26 24.21 -24.01 24.75
CA GLU A 26 25.56 -24.37 24.31
C GLU A 26 26.32 -23.18 23.68
N GLY A 27 25.67 -22.02 23.55
CA GLY A 27 26.25 -20.82 22.96
C GLY A 27 26.17 -20.78 21.43
N ASN A 28 25.43 -21.69 20.79
CA ASN A 28 25.21 -21.66 19.35
C ASN A 28 24.06 -20.72 19.01
N GLN A 29 24.26 -19.92 17.97
CA GLN A 29 23.18 -19.12 17.40
C GLN A 29 22.19 -20.04 16.68
N LEU A 30 20.92 -20.00 17.09
CA LEU A 30 19.85 -20.72 16.41
C LEU A 30 19.47 -19.96 15.14
N ASN A 31 19.87 -20.48 13.98
CA ASN A 31 19.47 -19.95 12.68
C ASN A 31 18.15 -20.57 12.25
N TYR A 32 17.06 -19.84 12.45
CA TYR A 32 15.77 -20.14 11.83
C TYR A 32 15.84 -19.74 10.36
N ASN A 33 16.40 -20.62 9.51
CA ASN A 33 16.40 -20.47 8.06
C ASN A 33 15.00 -20.76 7.47
N GLN A 34 13.94 -20.15 8.03
CA GLN A 34 12.65 -20.20 7.35
C GLN A 34 12.72 -19.26 6.16
N GLN A 35 12.47 -19.79 4.97
CA GLN A 35 12.21 -18.95 3.80
C GLN A 35 11.13 -17.95 4.20
N HIS A 36 11.44 -16.66 4.08
CA HIS A 36 10.47 -15.60 4.26
C HIS A 36 9.37 -15.81 3.21
N GLU A 37 8.19 -16.19 3.68
CA GLU A 37 7.03 -16.50 2.85
C GLU A 37 6.02 -15.38 3.06
N LEU A 38 5.43 -14.91 1.96
CA LEU A 38 4.31 -13.99 1.98
C LEU A 38 3.42 -14.26 0.78
N THR A 39 2.12 -14.02 0.92
CA THR A 39 1.17 -14.08 -0.18
C THR A 39 0.37 -12.80 -0.22
N ILE A 40 0.30 -12.18 -1.40
CA ILE A 40 -0.63 -11.07 -1.64
C ILE A 40 -1.98 -11.69 -1.99
N ASP A 41 -2.97 -11.54 -1.12
CA ASP A 41 -4.33 -12.03 -1.34
C ASP A 41 -5.25 -10.94 -1.91
N GLU A 42 -4.94 -9.68 -1.66
CA GLU A 42 -5.73 -8.54 -2.08
C GLU A 42 -4.88 -7.38 -2.61
N TYR A 43 -5.32 -6.79 -3.72
CA TYR A 43 -4.81 -5.51 -4.23
C TYR A 43 -5.98 -4.68 -4.79
N ILE A 44 -6.32 -3.60 -4.07
CA ILE A 44 -7.47 -2.75 -4.41
C ILE A 44 -7.06 -1.28 -4.41
N LEU A 45 -7.51 -0.55 -5.43
CA LEU A 45 -7.37 0.90 -5.52
C LEU A 45 -8.68 1.58 -5.19
N TRP A 46 -8.63 2.66 -4.39
CA TRP A 46 -9.79 3.42 -3.97
C TRP A 46 -9.48 4.91 -3.75
N GLY A 47 -10.53 5.73 -3.60
CA GLY A 47 -10.42 7.19 -3.46
C GLY A 47 -10.18 7.68 -2.03
N ARG A 48 -10.23 6.78 -1.03
CA ARG A 48 -10.05 7.11 0.39
C ARG A 48 -9.54 5.92 1.18
N ILE A 49 -8.97 6.21 2.35
CA ILE A 49 -8.60 5.19 3.34
C ILE A 49 -9.91 4.66 3.97
N VAL A 50 -9.99 3.35 4.14
CA VAL A 50 -11.09 2.64 4.80
C VAL A 50 -10.52 1.73 5.87
N GLY A 51 -11.31 1.38 6.88
CA GLY A 51 -10.90 0.42 7.91
C GLY A 51 -10.62 -0.98 7.33
N ALA A 52 -9.85 -1.78 8.06
CA ALA A 52 -9.54 -3.17 7.69
C ALA A 52 -10.81 -4.02 7.46
N ASP A 53 -11.84 -3.80 8.27
CA ASP A 53 -13.10 -4.56 8.21
C ASP A 53 -14.10 -4.00 7.19
N GLU A 54 -13.79 -2.88 6.54
CA GLU A 54 -14.67 -2.29 5.53
C GLU A 54 -14.46 -2.96 4.16
N GLU A 55 -15.57 -3.40 3.56
CA GLU A 55 -15.57 -3.87 2.18
C GLU A 55 -15.38 -2.70 1.20
N ILE A 56 -14.46 -2.86 0.26
CA ILE A 56 -14.33 -1.95 -0.87
C ILE A 56 -15.13 -2.53 -2.04
N PRO A 57 -16.20 -1.85 -2.48
CA PRO A 57 -17.16 -2.45 -3.42
C PRO A 57 -16.60 -2.67 -4.82
N MET A 58 -15.52 -1.96 -5.18
CA MET A 58 -14.93 -1.98 -6.52
C MET A 58 -13.50 -1.47 -6.50
N ASN A 59 -12.64 -2.11 -7.29
CA ASN A 59 -11.31 -1.58 -7.61
C ASN A 59 -11.41 -0.40 -8.60
N LYS A 60 -11.05 0.81 -8.17
CA LYS A 60 -11.16 2.05 -8.93
C LYS A 60 -9.91 2.26 -9.81
N LYS A 61 -10.11 2.46 -11.11
CA LYS A 61 -9.03 2.71 -12.09
C LYS A 61 -8.98 4.13 -12.64
N ARG A 62 -9.96 4.96 -12.29
CA ARG A 62 -10.08 6.34 -12.78
C ARG A 62 -10.32 7.26 -11.60
N PHE A 63 -9.46 8.24 -11.42
CA PHE A 63 -9.54 9.23 -10.36
C PHE A 63 -9.71 10.60 -10.96
N ASN A 64 -10.39 11.47 -10.22
CA ASN A 64 -10.68 12.80 -10.67
C ASN A 64 -10.21 13.83 -9.65
N LEU A 65 -9.35 14.76 -10.10
CA LEU A 65 -8.67 15.74 -9.27
C LEU A 65 -9.64 16.68 -8.51
N CYS A 66 -10.89 16.81 -8.97
CA CYS A 66 -11.87 17.70 -8.35
C CYS A 66 -12.75 17.01 -7.29
N ILE A 67 -12.80 15.67 -7.27
CA ILE A 67 -13.69 14.91 -6.36
C ILE A 67 -12.95 13.90 -5.49
N ASP A 68 -11.79 13.41 -5.94
CA ASP A 68 -10.99 12.44 -5.21
C ASP A 68 -9.87 13.16 -4.47
N GLU A 69 -9.81 12.99 -3.16
CA GLU A 69 -8.75 13.59 -2.35
C GLU A 69 -7.43 12.83 -2.50
N LYS A 70 -7.51 11.52 -2.73
CA LYS A 70 -6.37 10.60 -2.72
C LYS A 70 -6.57 9.48 -3.74
N VAL A 71 -5.44 8.91 -4.18
CA VAL A 71 -5.39 7.54 -4.69
C VAL A 71 -4.87 6.68 -3.54
N VAL A 72 -5.62 5.65 -3.16
CA VAL A 72 -5.25 4.73 -2.08
C VAL A 72 -5.12 3.32 -2.64
N ALA A 73 -3.97 2.68 -2.46
CA ALA A 73 -3.76 1.26 -2.67
C ALA A 73 -3.84 0.54 -1.33
N ARG A 74 -4.81 -0.36 -1.20
CA ARG A 74 -4.91 -1.32 -0.10
C ARG A 74 -4.33 -2.65 -0.58
N LEU A 75 -3.39 -3.18 0.18
CA LEU A 75 -2.81 -4.50 -0.05
C LEU A 75 -3.12 -5.39 1.15
N GLY A 76 -3.64 -6.59 0.88
CA GLY A 76 -3.80 -7.65 1.86
C GLY A 76 -2.67 -8.64 1.75
N PHE A 77 -2.21 -9.12 2.90
CA PHE A 77 -1.15 -10.11 3.02
C PHE A 77 -1.56 -11.24 3.95
N THR A 78 -1.29 -12.47 3.53
CA THR A 78 -1.46 -13.68 4.33
C THR A 78 -0.19 -14.53 4.31
N GLY A 79 -0.08 -15.42 5.30
CA GLY A 79 1.06 -16.35 5.40
C GLY A 79 2.40 -15.65 5.56
N VAL A 80 2.41 -14.45 6.15
CA VAL A 80 3.59 -13.62 6.38
C VAL A 80 4.49 -14.31 7.40
N LYS A 81 5.73 -14.65 7.02
CA LYS A 81 6.73 -15.22 7.93
C LYS A 81 7.98 -14.36 7.97
N GLY A 82 8.39 -13.97 9.17
CA GLY A 82 9.50 -13.03 9.38
C GLY A 82 9.14 -11.59 9.02
N MET A 83 10.12 -10.81 8.54
CA MET A 83 9.97 -9.39 8.24
C MET A 83 10.15 -9.12 6.75
N HIS A 84 9.24 -8.33 6.20
CA HIS A 84 9.22 -7.91 4.80
C HIS A 84 9.13 -6.40 4.69
N GLU A 85 9.79 -5.83 3.69
CA GLU A 85 9.62 -4.44 3.29
C GLU A 85 8.74 -4.36 2.04
N VAL A 86 7.57 -3.74 2.18
CA VAL A 86 6.65 -3.52 1.07
C VAL A 86 6.79 -2.08 0.59
N SER A 87 7.19 -1.91 -0.67
CA SER A 87 7.42 -0.60 -1.28
C SER A 87 6.48 -0.38 -2.46
N LEU A 88 5.80 0.76 -2.49
CA LEU A 88 4.91 1.14 -3.60
C LEU A 88 5.34 2.48 -4.19
N LEU A 89 5.57 2.47 -5.50
CA LEU A 89 6.09 3.59 -6.28
C LEU A 89 5.00 4.10 -7.22
N TRP A 90 4.85 5.42 -7.26
CA TRP A 90 3.93 6.15 -8.14
C TRP A 90 4.73 6.86 -9.23
N PHE A 91 4.45 6.55 -10.49
CA PHE A 91 5.10 7.16 -11.64
C PHE A 91 4.12 8.05 -12.39
N GLU A 92 4.60 9.25 -12.72
CA GLU A 92 3.90 10.23 -13.55
C GLU A 92 3.64 9.67 -14.96
N PRO A 93 2.72 10.28 -15.75
CA PRO A 93 2.46 9.88 -17.13
C PRO A 93 3.67 9.98 -18.06
N ASN A 94 4.64 10.84 -17.72
CA ASN A 94 5.90 10.99 -18.45
C ASN A 94 6.92 9.87 -18.13
N GLY A 95 6.62 8.98 -17.16
CA GLY A 95 7.49 7.88 -16.71
C GLY A 95 8.45 8.22 -15.56
N SER A 96 8.46 9.46 -15.08
CA SER A 96 9.27 9.89 -13.93
C SER A 96 8.67 9.39 -12.62
N LEU A 97 9.53 9.09 -11.65
CA LEU A 97 9.08 8.75 -10.29
C LEU A 97 8.53 10.01 -9.62
N TYR A 98 7.24 9.99 -9.27
CA TYR A 98 6.62 11.07 -8.51
C TYR A 98 6.91 10.91 -7.02
N SER A 99 6.58 9.76 -6.46
CA SER A 99 6.78 9.46 -5.04
C SER A 99 6.85 7.96 -4.82
N TYR A 100 7.35 7.60 -3.63
CA TYR A 100 7.32 6.23 -3.15
C TYR A 100 7.05 6.23 -1.65
N SER A 101 6.49 5.12 -1.17
CA SER A 101 6.31 4.87 0.26
C SER A 101 6.62 3.42 0.56
N GLN A 102 7.07 3.19 1.80
CA GLN A 102 7.51 1.89 2.27
C GLN A 102 6.85 1.62 3.60
N ASN A 103 6.39 0.38 3.79
CA ASN A 103 5.84 -0.10 5.05
C ASN A 103 6.50 -1.44 5.38
N SER A 104 6.87 -1.60 6.65
CA SER A 104 7.33 -2.90 7.17
C SER A 104 6.14 -3.77 7.50
N LEU A 105 6.25 -5.04 7.13
CA LEU A 105 5.30 -6.09 7.41
C LEU A 105 6.03 -7.16 8.22
N CYS A 106 5.54 -7.45 9.42
CA CYS A 106 6.08 -8.54 10.25
C CYS A 106 5.00 -9.58 10.47
N GLU A 107 5.42 -10.83 10.64
CA GLU A 107 4.55 -11.92 11.08
C GLU A 107 3.80 -11.50 12.36
N ASP A 108 2.48 -11.58 12.29
CA ASP A 108 1.59 -11.43 13.44
C ASP A 108 0.98 -12.80 13.76
N ASN A 109 0.74 -13.10 15.03
CA ASN A 109 0.20 -14.38 15.50
C ASN A 109 -1.29 -14.59 15.14
N ILE A 110 -1.80 -13.85 14.16
CA ILE A 110 -3.21 -13.77 13.80
C ILE A 110 -3.38 -14.40 12.41
N GLU A 111 -4.31 -15.36 12.29
CA GLU A 111 -4.67 -15.99 10.99
C GLU A 111 -5.37 -15.02 10.00
N SER A 112 -5.54 -13.75 10.38
CA SER A 112 -6.22 -12.73 9.58
C SER A 112 -5.26 -12.06 8.60
N PRO A 113 -5.75 -11.60 7.44
CA PRO A 113 -4.93 -10.80 6.53
C PRO A 113 -4.43 -9.52 7.21
N ILE A 114 -3.15 -9.22 7.03
CA ILE A 114 -2.58 -7.94 7.41
C ILE A 114 -2.76 -6.98 6.25
N TYR A 115 -3.38 -5.83 6.50
CA TYR A 115 -3.62 -4.83 5.47
C TYR A 115 -2.62 -3.68 5.58
N LEU A 116 -2.06 -3.28 4.45
CA LEU A 116 -1.25 -2.07 4.31
C LEU A 116 -1.94 -1.09 3.37
N TRP A 117 -1.88 0.19 3.72
CA TRP A 117 -2.40 1.28 2.90
C TRP A 117 -1.25 2.16 2.43
N PHE A 118 -1.20 2.38 1.12
CA PHE A 118 -0.32 3.33 0.47
C PHE A 118 -1.19 4.37 -0.20
N TRP A 119 -0.81 5.64 -0.15
CA TRP A 119 -1.61 6.66 -0.79
C TRP A 119 -0.78 7.79 -1.40
N MET A 120 -1.40 8.46 -2.36
CA MET A 120 -0.95 9.70 -2.97
C MET A 120 -2.06 10.74 -2.79
N ASN A 121 -1.74 11.88 -2.19
CA ASN A 121 -2.67 13.00 -1.99
C ASN A 121 -2.85 13.76 -3.30
N LEU A 122 -4.04 13.77 -3.88
CA LEU A 122 -4.32 14.48 -5.13
C LEU A 122 -4.48 15.99 -4.94
N ASN A 123 -4.87 16.43 -3.73
CA ASN A 123 -5.10 17.85 -3.43
C ASN A 123 -3.82 18.67 -3.22
N GLU A 124 -2.67 18.02 -3.06
CA GLU A 124 -1.39 18.66 -2.75
C GLU A 124 -0.54 18.91 -3.99
N ILE A 125 -1.16 18.80 -5.17
CA ILE A 125 -0.47 18.59 -6.42
C ILE A 125 -0.72 19.76 -7.37
N ASN A 126 0.36 20.26 -7.98
CA ASN A 126 0.31 21.39 -8.90
C ASN A 126 -0.29 20.96 -10.25
N GLU A 127 -1.32 21.69 -10.71
CA GLU A 127 -2.28 21.25 -11.74
C GLU A 127 -1.70 21.01 -13.14
N ASP A 128 -0.53 21.58 -13.46
CA ASP A 128 -0.05 21.67 -14.85
C ASP A 128 0.47 20.35 -15.47
N TYR A 129 0.74 19.29 -14.67
CA TYR A 129 1.41 18.07 -15.16
C TYR A 129 0.80 16.73 -14.71
N PHE A 130 -0.40 16.72 -14.15
CA PHE A 130 -0.90 15.55 -13.41
C PHE A 130 -1.91 14.66 -14.12
N GLU A 131 -2.47 15.12 -15.24
CA GLU A 131 -3.44 14.33 -15.97
C GLU A 131 -2.80 13.29 -16.87
N GLY A 132 -3.42 12.12 -16.95
CA GLY A 132 -3.01 11.05 -17.84
C GLY A 132 -2.98 9.69 -17.16
N THR A 133 -2.22 8.79 -17.76
CA THR A 133 -2.07 7.42 -17.25
C THR A 133 -0.86 7.32 -16.35
N TRP A 134 -1.13 7.11 -15.08
CA TRP A 134 -0.14 6.88 -14.03
C TRP A 134 0.20 5.41 -13.94
N THR A 135 1.43 5.12 -13.54
CA THR A 135 1.89 3.74 -13.33
C THR A 135 2.22 3.53 -11.86
N ILE A 136 1.75 2.42 -11.31
CA ILE A 136 2.00 1.99 -9.94
C ILE A 136 2.89 0.75 -10.01
N LYS A 137 3.95 0.71 -9.22
CA LYS A 137 4.80 -0.49 -9.10
C LYS A 137 4.94 -0.90 -7.65
N LEU A 138 4.77 -2.19 -7.40
CA LEU A 138 4.93 -2.81 -6.09
C LEU A 138 6.21 -3.62 -6.07
N PHE A 139 6.96 -3.46 -5.00
CA PHE A 139 8.15 -4.24 -4.68
C PHE A 139 8.03 -4.81 -3.29
N ILE A 140 8.55 -6.02 -3.10
CA ILE A 140 8.65 -6.65 -1.78
C ILE A 140 10.07 -7.14 -1.60
N ASP A 141 10.73 -6.71 -0.53
CA ASP A 141 12.15 -6.96 -0.26
C ASP A 141 13.08 -6.54 -1.42
N GLY A 142 12.66 -5.50 -2.15
CA GLY A 142 13.36 -4.99 -3.34
C GLY A 142 13.05 -5.74 -4.64
N ASP A 143 12.38 -6.89 -4.58
CA ASP A 143 11.96 -7.64 -5.76
C ASP A 143 10.69 -7.05 -6.39
N TYR A 144 10.69 -6.94 -7.71
CA TYR A 144 9.53 -6.46 -8.46
C TYR A 144 8.41 -7.51 -8.43
N VAL A 145 7.23 -7.11 -7.95
CA VAL A 145 6.07 -8.01 -7.82
C VAL A 145 5.01 -7.74 -8.88
N LEU A 146 4.53 -6.50 -8.97
CA LEU A 146 3.48 -6.14 -9.93
C LEU A 146 3.56 -4.68 -10.40
N GLU A 147 2.90 -4.45 -11.54
CA GLU A 147 2.65 -3.12 -12.10
C GLU A 147 1.14 -2.98 -12.38
N ASP A 148 0.61 -1.78 -12.12
CA ASP A 148 -0.75 -1.42 -12.46
C ASP A 148 -0.82 0.01 -13.03
N LYS A 149 -1.93 0.33 -13.69
CA LYS A 149 -2.14 1.63 -14.31
C LYS A 149 -3.48 2.23 -13.90
N ILE A 150 -3.45 3.52 -13.58
CA ILE A 150 -4.63 4.32 -13.27
C ILE A 150 -4.70 5.53 -14.19
N MET A 151 -5.89 6.06 -14.38
CA MET A 151 -6.09 7.31 -15.11
C MET A 151 -6.49 8.41 -14.13
N ILE A 152 -5.81 9.54 -14.18
CA ILE A 152 -6.13 10.74 -13.40
C ILE A 152 -6.53 11.85 -14.38
N ASN A 153 -7.64 12.54 -14.14
CA ASN A 153 -8.11 13.66 -14.96
C ASN A 153 -8.86 14.73 -14.15
N SER A 154 -9.08 15.92 -14.72
CA SER A 154 -9.90 16.98 -14.11
C SER A 154 -11.34 17.01 -14.65
N GLY A 155 -11.79 15.95 -15.33
CA GLY A 155 -13.04 15.95 -16.11
C GLY A 155 -14.25 16.50 -15.35
N VAL A 156 -15.03 17.37 -15.99
CA VAL A 156 -16.23 17.99 -15.40
C VAL A 156 -17.25 16.91 -15.02
N VAL A 157 -17.55 16.80 -13.72
CA VAL A 157 -18.61 15.93 -13.22
C VAL A 157 -19.95 16.60 -13.55
N TYR A 158 -20.56 16.24 -14.68
CA TYR A 158 -21.98 16.54 -14.91
C TYR A 158 -22.81 15.71 -13.93
N GLN A 159 -23.13 16.29 -12.76
CA GLN A 159 -24.19 15.75 -11.93
C GLN A 159 -25.50 15.91 -12.68
N ARG A 160 -26.10 14.79 -13.09
CA ARG A 160 -27.44 14.76 -13.66
C ARG A 160 -28.45 14.91 -12.50
N TYR A 161 -28.48 16.07 -11.83
CA TYR A 161 -29.59 16.41 -10.96
C TYR A 161 -30.81 16.72 -11.83
N GLY A 162 -31.85 15.91 -11.66
CA GLY A 162 -33.12 16.07 -12.34
C GLY A 162 -33.69 17.47 -12.10
N ASN A 163 -34.05 18.14 -13.19
CA ASN A 163 -34.77 19.40 -13.18
C ASN A 163 -36.11 19.23 -12.45
N TYR A 164 -36.26 19.82 -11.27
CA TYR A 164 -37.59 20.23 -10.80
C TYR A 164 -37.80 21.68 -11.20
N ARG A 165 -38.69 21.88 -12.17
CA ARG A 165 -39.29 23.18 -12.44
C ARG A 165 -40.08 23.60 -11.21
N ILE A 166 -39.73 24.74 -10.62
CA ILE A 166 -40.65 25.50 -9.80
C ILE A 166 -41.24 26.55 -10.74
N GLU A 167 -42.49 26.38 -11.12
CA GLU A 167 -43.26 27.44 -11.75
C GLU A 167 -43.77 28.38 -10.64
N ALA A 168 -43.59 29.68 -10.87
CA ALA A 168 -43.99 30.77 -9.98
C ALA A 168 -45.51 31.03 -10.03
#